data_AF-A0A3N9TVL8-F1
#
_entry.id   AF-A0A3N9TVL8-F1
#
_cell.length_a   1.000
_cell.length_b   1.000
_cell.length_c   1.000
_cell.angle_alpha   90.00
_cell.angle_beta   90.00
_cell.angle_gamma   90.00
#
_symmetry.space_group_name_H-M   'P 1'
#
loop_
_entity.id
_entity.type
_entity.pdbx_description
1 polymer ?
#
loop_
_entity_poly.entity_id
_entity_poly.type
_entity_poly.pdbx_seq_one_letter_code
_entity_poly.pdbx_strand_id
1 'polypeptide(L)'
;LDERERNQQYIKRRDQENEDIALTVGKLRVELETAKSKLNEQREYYEGVISDGSKRIAKLESNEVREDGNQFLVVRHPGKTPVIKHCTGDLEEFLRQLIEQDPLVTIDIITHRYYGVGGQWVQDAGEYLHMMSDAGIRIKGE
;
A
#
# COMPACT_ATOMS: atom_id res chain seq x y z
N LEU A 1 -62.52 48.05 23.68
CA LEU A 1 -62.83 46.94 22.75
C LEU A 1 -61.62 46.58 21.89
N ASP A 2 -60.84 47.58 21.45
CA ASP A 2 -59.64 47.43 20.60
C ASP A 2 -58.55 46.47 21.08
N GLU A 3 -58.27 46.38 22.39
CA GLU A 3 -57.14 45.59 22.87
C GLU A 3 -57.37 44.07 22.77
N ARG A 4 -58.62 43.63 22.97
CA ARG A 4 -58.99 42.21 22.79
C ARG A 4 -58.91 41.80 21.31
N GLU A 5 -59.33 42.67 20.40
CA GLU A 5 -59.24 42.40 18.95
C GLU A 5 -57.79 42.35 18.47
N ARG A 6 -56.93 43.28 18.92
CA ARG A 6 -55.49 43.23 18.60
C ARG A 6 -54.83 41.94 19.10
N ASN A 7 -55.16 41.51 20.32
CA ASN A 7 -54.64 40.26 20.87
C ASN A 7 -55.13 39.04 20.08
N GLN A 8 -56.40 39.03 19.66
CA GLN A 8 -56.94 37.97 18.80
C GLN A 8 -56.26 37.93 17.42
N GLN A 9 -56.00 39.09 16.80
CA GLN A 9 -55.27 39.16 15.53
C GLN A 9 -53.81 38.73 15.68
N TYR A 10 -53.17 39.03 16.81
CA TYR A 10 -51.82 38.57 17.11
C TYR A 10 -51.74 37.05 17.24
N ILE A 11 -52.65 36.45 18.01
CA ILE A 11 -52.72 34.99 18.18
C ILE A 11 -52.93 34.31 16.82
N LYS A 12 -53.87 34.78 16.00
CA LYS A 12 -54.10 34.23 14.65
C LYS A 12 -52.86 34.27 13.75
N ARG A 13 -52.09 35.37 13.78
CA ARG A 13 -50.83 35.47 13.01
C ARG A 13 -49.79 34.48 13.53
N ARG A 14 -49.66 34.33 14.84
CA ARG A 14 -48.73 33.38 15.45
C ARG A 14 -49.10 31.94 15.15
N ASP A 15 -50.38 31.61 15.16
CA ASP A 15 -50.86 30.28 14.81
C ASP A 15 -50.56 29.95 13.36
N GLN A 16 -50.79 30.90 12.44
CA GLN A 16 -50.43 30.74 11.03
C GLN A 16 -48.91 30.59 10.83
N GLU A 17 -48.11 31.44 11.47
CA GLU A 17 -46.64 31.33 11.43
C GLU A 17 -46.16 29.97 11.95
N ASN A 18 -46.75 29.47 13.04
CA ASN A 18 -46.40 28.18 13.62
C ASN A 18 -46.78 27.03 12.69
N GLU A 19 -47.91 27.11 12.00
CA GLU A 19 -48.32 26.12 11.00
C GLU A 19 -47.35 26.10 9.80
N ASP A 20 -46.99 27.27 9.28
CA ASP A 20 -46.01 27.40 8.19
C ASP A 20 -44.62 26.88 8.58
N ILE A 21 -44.20 27.13 9.82
CA ILE A 21 -42.97 26.57 10.39
C ILE A 21 -43.06 25.05 10.48
N ALA A 22 -44.17 24.51 10.99
CA ALA A 22 -44.36 23.06 11.12
C ALA A 22 -44.32 22.36 9.75
N LEU A 23 -44.96 22.95 8.74
CA LEU A 23 -44.92 22.45 7.36
C LEU A 23 -43.50 22.48 6.78
N THR A 24 -42.77 23.57 6.99
CA THR A 24 -41.39 23.73 6.48
C THR A 24 -40.44 22.75 7.16
N VAL A 25 -40.50 22.65 8.48
CA VAL A 25 -39.70 21.69 9.26
C VAL A 25 -40.04 20.25 8.86
N GLY A 26 -41.31 19.96 8.59
CA GLY A 26 -41.74 18.66 8.07
C GLY A 26 -41.06 18.30 6.76
N LYS A 27 -41.06 19.22 5.79
CA LYS A 27 -40.39 19.04 4.48
C LYS A 27 -38.89 18.83 4.65
N LEU A 28 -38.22 19.67 5.43
CA LEU A 28 -36.78 19.58 5.67
C LEU A 28 -36.38 18.26 6.34
N ARG A 29 -37.20 17.73 7.26
CA ARG A 29 -36.94 16.41 7.86
C ARG A 29 -37.00 15.29 6.82
N VAL A 30 -37.99 15.29 5.95
CA VAL A 30 -38.12 14.29 4.88
C VAL A 30 -36.95 14.37 3.91
N GLU A 31 -36.57 15.58 3.49
CA GLU A 31 -35.41 15.79 2.62
C GLU A 31 -34.10 15.32 3.27
N LEU A 32 -33.92 15.63 4.56
CA LEU A 32 -32.75 15.20 5.33
C LEU A 32 -32.65 13.67 5.43
N GLU A 33 -33.74 12.99 5.76
CA GLU A 33 -33.75 11.52 5.84
C GLU A 33 -33.51 10.87 4.47
N THR A 34 -34.06 11.47 3.40
CA THR A 34 -33.80 11.02 2.02
C THR A 34 -32.32 11.18 1.64
N ALA A 35 -31.70 12.31 1.98
CA ALA A 35 -30.29 12.56 1.72
C ALA A 35 -29.38 11.60 2.51
N LYS A 36 -29.71 11.35 3.79
CA LYS A 36 -28.99 10.37 4.62
C LYS A 36 -29.06 8.96 4.05
N SER A 37 -30.24 8.51 3.60
CA SER A 37 -30.40 7.18 2.97
C SER A 37 -29.47 7.04 1.77
N LYS A 38 -29.48 8.02 0.86
CA LYS A 38 -28.61 8.03 -0.33
C LYS A 38 -27.12 7.99 0.02
N LEU A 39 -26.70 8.73 1.04
CA LEU A 39 -25.31 8.70 1.52
C LEU A 39 -24.94 7.33 2.10
N ASN A 40 -25.85 6.69 2.83
CA ASN A 40 -25.60 5.37 3.38
C ASN A 40 -25.49 4.30 2.28
N GLU A 41 -26.39 4.32 1.30
CA GLU A 41 -26.33 3.43 0.12
C GLU A 41 -25.01 3.60 -0.64
N GLN A 42 -24.57 4.86 -0.85
CA GLN A 42 -23.30 5.15 -1.51
C GLN A 42 -22.10 4.65 -0.67
N ARG A 43 -22.16 4.77 0.66
CA ARG A 43 -21.11 4.25 1.55
C ARG A 43 -21.00 2.73 1.44
N GLU A 44 -22.11 2.02 1.54
CA GLU A 44 -22.17 0.56 1.44
C GLU A 44 -21.63 0.07 0.09
N TYR A 45 -21.94 0.78 -1.01
CA TYR A 45 -21.39 0.47 -2.33
C TYR A 45 -19.86 0.55 -2.34
N TYR A 46 -19.27 1.66 -1.87
CA TYR A 46 -17.81 1.81 -1.86
C TYR A 46 -17.11 0.83 -0.92
N GLU A 47 -17.69 0.55 0.25
CA GLU A 47 -17.19 -0.47 1.16
C GLU A 47 -17.14 -1.85 0.48
N GLY A 48 -18.18 -2.20 -0.28
CA GLY A 48 -18.23 -3.43 -1.09
C GLY A 48 -17.12 -3.49 -2.13
N VAL A 49 -16.94 -2.43 -2.92
CA VAL A 49 -15.89 -2.34 -3.96
C VAL A 49 -14.49 -2.44 -3.35
N ILE A 50 -14.24 -1.73 -2.25
CA ILE A 50 -12.94 -1.76 -1.56
C ILE A 50 -12.67 -3.14 -0.97
N SER A 51 -13.69 -3.79 -0.38
CA SER A 51 -13.58 -5.13 0.18
C SER A 51 -13.24 -6.17 -0.89
N ASP A 52 -13.90 -6.13 -2.04
CA ASP A 52 -13.60 -7.01 -3.17
C ASP A 52 -12.19 -6.76 -3.73
N GLY A 53 -11.82 -5.49 -3.92
CA GLY A 53 -10.47 -5.10 -4.34
C GLY A 53 -9.39 -5.60 -3.38
N SER A 54 -9.61 -5.45 -2.08
CA SER A 54 -8.69 -5.90 -1.03
C SER A 54 -8.54 -7.42 -1.02
N LYS A 55 -9.63 -8.18 -1.20
CA LYS A 55 -9.58 -9.65 -1.32
C LYS A 55 -8.80 -10.07 -2.55
N ARG A 56 -8.98 -9.38 -3.68
CA ARG A 56 -8.25 -9.67 -4.91
C ARG A 56 -6.74 -9.39 -4.74
N ILE A 57 -6.37 -8.29 -4.09
CA ILE A 57 -4.98 -7.95 -3.78
C ILE A 57 -4.37 -9.03 -2.88
N ALA A 58 -5.02 -9.38 -1.77
CA ALA A 58 -4.52 -10.42 -0.86
C ALA A 58 -4.34 -11.79 -1.56
N LYS A 59 -5.25 -12.14 -2.48
CA LYS A 59 -5.11 -13.36 -3.30
C LYS A 59 -3.92 -13.27 -4.26
N LEU A 60 -3.69 -12.09 -4.86
CA LEU A 60 -2.53 -11.88 -5.73
C LEU A 60 -1.24 -11.93 -4.93
N GLU A 61 -1.15 -11.25 -3.79
CA GLU A 61 0.01 -11.27 -2.90
C GLU A 61 0.32 -12.67 -2.35
N SER A 62 -0.72 -13.49 -2.08
CA SER A 62 -0.54 -14.88 -1.64
C SER A 62 -0.11 -15.83 -2.77
N ASN A 63 -0.47 -15.50 -4.02
CA ASN A 63 -0.09 -16.29 -5.19
C ASN A 63 1.22 -15.81 -5.81
N GLU A 64 1.66 -14.60 -5.46
CA GLU A 64 2.96 -14.08 -5.85
C GLU A 64 4.02 -14.94 -5.18
N VAL A 65 4.86 -15.57 -6.00
CA VAL A 65 6.05 -16.26 -5.51
C VAL A 65 6.96 -15.16 -4.96
N ARG A 66 6.84 -14.90 -3.66
CA ARG A 66 7.83 -14.14 -2.91
C ARG A 66 9.05 -15.04 -2.81
N GLU A 67 9.92 -14.99 -3.82
CA GLU A 67 11.29 -15.46 -3.67
C GLU A 67 11.98 -14.48 -2.73
N ASP A 68 11.71 -14.64 -1.42
CA ASP A 68 12.37 -13.91 -0.36
C ASP A 68 13.86 -14.21 -0.48
N GLY A 69 14.64 -13.22 -0.91
CA GLY A 69 16.05 -13.41 -1.23
C GLY A 69 16.38 -13.61 -2.71
N ASN A 70 15.54 -13.17 -3.66
CA ASN A 70 15.92 -13.14 -5.08
C ASN A 70 17.11 -12.20 -5.34
N GLN A 71 18.29 -12.80 -5.33
CA GLN A 71 19.56 -12.16 -5.63
C GLN A 71 20.00 -12.62 -7.02
N PHE A 72 20.17 -11.65 -7.91
CA PHE A 72 20.79 -11.88 -9.20
C PHE A 72 22.22 -11.38 -9.13
N LEU A 73 23.13 -12.18 -9.65
CA LEU A 73 24.53 -11.85 -9.74
C LEU A 73 24.84 -11.49 -11.18
N VAL A 74 25.38 -10.30 -11.42
CA VAL A 74 25.98 -9.97 -12.71
C VAL A 74 27.45 -10.31 -12.62
N VAL A 75 27.83 -11.40 -13.29
CA VAL A 75 29.20 -11.91 -13.28
C VAL A 75 29.90 -11.45 -14.55
N ARG A 76 31.04 -10.76 -14.40
CA ARG A 76 31.86 -10.29 -15.53
C ARG A 76 33.26 -10.89 -15.43
N HIS A 77 33.61 -11.64 -16.48
CA HIS A 77 34.96 -12.19 -16.66
C HIS A 77 35.73 -11.35 -17.69
N PRO A 78 37.05 -11.14 -17.52
CA PRO A 78 37.86 -10.42 -18.49
C PRO A 78 37.75 -11.02 -19.91
N GLY A 79 37.44 -10.16 -20.89
CA GLY A 79 37.33 -10.57 -22.29
C GLY A 79 36.10 -11.41 -22.65
N LYS A 80 35.13 -11.59 -21.73
CA LYS A 80 33.88 -12.33 -21.98
C LYS A 80 32.66 -11.42 -21.78
N THR A 81 31.56 -11.80 -22.43
CA THR A 81 30.27 -11.13 -22.21
C THR A 81 29.76 -11.40 -20.78
N PRO A 82 29.26 -10.38 -20.06
CA PRO A 82 28.64 -10.55 -18.75
C PRO A 82 27.50 -11.57 -18.76
N VAL A 83 27.34 -12.32 -17.67
CA VAL A 83 26.24 -13.28 -17.49
C VAL A 83 25.46 -12.98 -16.22
N ILE A 84 24.14 -13.14 -16.29
CA ILE A 84 23.25 -13.03 -15.14
C ILE A 84 23.05 -14.43 -14.56
N LYS A 85 23.35 -14.60 -13.27
CA LYS A 85 23.14 -15.86 -12.55
C LYS A 85 22.15 -15.67 -11.40
N HIS A 86 21.27 -16.64 -11.23
CA HIS A 86 20.41 -16.77 -10.05
C HIS A 86 21.06 -17.75 -9.08
N CYS A 87 21.22 -17.35 -7.82
CA CYS A 87 21.84 -18.20 -6.81
C CYS A 87 20.78 -19.04 -6.12
N THR A 88 20.83 -20.36 -6.32
CA THR A 88 20.02 -21.32 -5.54
C THR A 88 20.93 -22.00 -4.51
N GLY A 89 20.82 -21.64 -3.23
CA GLY A 89 21.64 -22.22 -2.15
C GLY A 89 22.42 -21.18 -1.35
N ASP A 90 23.57 -21.59 -0.79
CA ASP A 90 24.45 -20.70 -0.02
C ASP A 90 25.18 -19.72 -0.95
N LEU A 91 24.83 -18.44 -0.85
CA LEU A 91 25.42 -17.36 -1.65
C LEU A 91 26.93 -17.26 -1.43
N GLU A 92 27.39 -17.46 -0.20
CA GLU A 92 28.79 -17.25 0.12
C GLU A 92 29.69 -18.29 -0.55
N GLU A 93 29.32 -19.57 -0.45
CA GLU A 93 30.05 -20.65 -1.11
C GLU A 93 30.07 -20.43 -2.62
N PHE A 94 28.95 -19.99 -3.19
CA PHE A 94 28.86 -19.68 -4.61
C PHE A 94 29.79 -18.53 -5.03
N LEU A 95 29.84 -17.43 -4.27
CA LEU A 95 30.75 -16.32 -4.53
C LEU A 95 32.22 -16.74 -4.42
N ARG A 96 32.56 -17.54 -3.39
CA ARG A 96 33.91 -18.09 -3.20
C ARG A 96 34.34 -18.93 -4.39
N GLN A 97 33.50 -19.85 -4.85
CA GLN A 97 33.78 -20.69 -6.02
C GLN A 97 34.02 -19.85 -7.29
N LEU A 98 33.26 -18.77 -7.51
CA LEU A 98 33.45 -17.89 -8.66
C LEU A 98 34.78 -17.14 -8.61
N ILE A 99 35.12 -16.58 -7.45
CA ILE A 99 36.37 -15.84 -7.24
C ILE A 99 37.59 -16.77 -7.32
N GLU A 100 37.47 -17.99 -6.79
CA GLU A 100 38.55 -19.00 -6.85
C GLU A 100 38.81 -19.45 -8.30
N GLN A 101 37.76 -19.59 -9.12
CA GLN A 101 37.88 -19.94 -10.54
C GLN A 101 38.52 -18.84 -11.39
N ASP A 102 38.26 -17.58 -11.07
CA ASP A 102 38.80 -16.42 -11.79
C ASP A 102 39.05 -15.25 -10.81
N PRO A 103 40.29 -15.05 -10.35
CA PRO A 103 40.63 -14.00 -9.39
C PRO A 103 40.38 -12.57 -9.91
N LEU A 104 40.18 -12.39 -11.22
CA LEU A 104 39.89 -11.09 -11.83
C LEU A 104 38.39 -10.92 -12.15
N VAL A 105 37.54 -11.86 -11.73
CA VAL A 105 36.09 -11.75 -11.89
C VAL A 105 35.56 -10.56 -11.09
N THR A 106 34.66 -9.80 -11.70
CA THR A 106 33.88 -8.77 -10.99
C THR A 106 32.43 -9.22 -10.90
N ILE A 107 31.83 -9.06 -9.72
CA ILE A 107 30.49 -9.58 -9.42
C ILE A 107 29.68 -8.47 -8.76
N ASP A 108 28.67 -7.97 -9.47
CA ASP A 108 27.67 -7.12 -8.84
C ASP A 108 26.59 -8.00 -8.21
N ILE A 109 26.28 -7.78 -6.94
CA ILE A 109 25.12 -8.37 -6.29
C ILE A 109 23.94 -7.41 -6.47
N ILE A 110 23.06 -7.78 -7.40
CA ILE A 110 21.80 -7.10 -7.58
C ILE A 110 20.78 -7.76 -6.65
N THR A 111 20.71 -7.23 -5.44
CA THR A 111 19.61 -7.56 -4.53
C THR A 111 18.35 -6.84 -5.02
N HIS A 112 17.33 -7.58 -5.45
CA HIS A 112 15.99 -7.01 -5.56
C HIS A 112 15.37 -7.04 -4.16
N ARG A 113 15.66 -6.04 -3.32
CA ARG A 113 14.61 -5.58 -2.42
C ARG A 113 13.89 -4.47 -3.15
N TYR A 114 12.87 -4.77 -3.94
CA TYR A 114 11.74 -3.86 -4.16
C TYR A 114 10.66 -4.53 -5.02
N TYR A 115 9.49 -4.74 -4.42
CA TYR A 115 8.21 -4.71 -5.13
C TYR A 115 7.64 -3.30 -4.93
N GLY A 116 7.70 -2.42 -5.94
CA GLY A 116 7.15 -1.04 -5.89
C GLY A 116 7.88 0.03 -6.72
N VAL A 117 7.20 1.15 -7.00
CA VAL A 117 7.71 2.30 -7.79
C VAL A 117 8.75 3.09 -6.98
N GLY A 118 10.04 2.88 -7.22
CA GLY A 118 11.07 3.61 -6.46
C GLY A 118 12.55 3.32 -6.73
N GLY A 119 12.90 2.21 -7.40
CA GLY A 119 14.28 1.97 -7.83
C GLY A 119 15.21 1.37 -6.75
N GLN A 120 16.39 0.95 -7.19
CA GLN A 120 17.13 -0.18 -6.66
C GLN A 120 18.54 0.18 -6.16
N TRP A 121 18.98 -0.46 -5.07
CA TRP A 121 20.36 -0.42 -4.56
C TRP A 121 21.15 -1.63 -5.10
N VAL A 122 22.34 -1.39 -5.66
CA VAL A 122 23.26 -2.45 -6.11
C VAL A 122 24.44 -2.46 -5.14
N GLN A 123 24.74 -3.63 -4.55
CA GLN A 123 25.91 -3.83 -3.67
C GLN A 123 26.95 -4.70 -4.40
N ASP A 124 28.23 -4.44 -4.22
CA ASP A 124 29.31 -5.28 -4.75
C ASP A 124 29.51 -6.54 -3.88
N ALA A 125 29.93 -7.65 -4.50
CA ALA A 125 30.11 -8.90 -3.78
C ALA A 125 31.22 -8.87 -2.72
N GLY A 126 32.31 -8.14 -2.96
CA GLY A 126 33.39 -7.98 -1.98
C GLY A 126 32.92 -7.19 -0.75
N GLU A 127 32.13 -6.14 -0.96
CA GLU A 127 31.52 -5.35 0.11
C GLU A 127 30.56 -6.20 0.96
N TYR A 128 29.72 -7.01 0.30
CA TYR A 128 28.79 -7.91 0.98
C TYR A 128 29.49 -8.94 1.88
N LEU A 129 30.53 -9.60 1.37
CA LEU A 129 31.31 -10.58 2.14
C LEU A 129 32.02 -9.93 3.35
N HIS A 130 32.56 -8.72 3.17
CA HIS A 130 33.22 -7.99 4.25
C HIS A 130 32.23 -7.61 5.36
N MET A 131 31.07 -7.04 5.00
CA MET A 131 30.02 -6.70 5.96
C MET A 131 29.51 -7.90 6.76
N MET A 132 29.38 -9.07 6.12
CA MET A 132 28.93 -10.30 6.80
C MET A 132 29.98 -10.82 7.80
N SER A 133 31.27 -10.71 7.45
CA SER A 133 32.38 -11.02 8.36
C SER A 133 32.38 -10.12 9.60
N ASP A 134 32.22 -8.81 9.40
CA ASP A 134 32.18 -7.81 10.48
C ASP A 134 30.96 -7.98 11.41
N ALA A 135 29.85 -8.52 10.90
CA ALA A 135 28.66 -8.82 11.67
C ALA A 135 28.79 -10.06 12.58
N GLY A 136 29.97 -10.70 12.64
CA GLY A 136 30.24 -11.86 13.49
C GLY A 136 29.56 -13.14 13.02
N ILE A 137 29.05 -13.16 11.78
CA ILE A 137 28.54 -14.35 11.14
C ILE A 137 29.77 -15.18 10.75
N ARG A 138 30.00 -16.29 11.46
CA ARG A 138 31.12 -17.19 11.16
C ARG A 138 30.96 -17.81 9.78
N ILE A 139 31.66 -17.20 8.83
CA ILE A 139 32.07 -17.79 7.57
C ILE A 139 32.79 -19.10 7.88
N LYS A 140 32.22 -20.24 7.50
CA LYS A 140 32.88 -21.54 7.65
C LYS A 140 33.82 -21.73 6.46
N GLY A 141 35.11 -21.49 6.67
CA GLY A 141 36.13 -21.77 5.65
C GLY A 141 37.52 -21.19 5.89
N GLU A 142 37.84 -20.73 7.10
CA GLU A 142 39.21 -20.41 7.53
C GLU A 142 39.77 -21.49 8.45
#